data_AF-A0A0R2I3H5-F1
#
_entry.id   AF-A0A0R2I3H5-F1
#
_cell.length_a   1.000
_cell.length_b   1.000
_cell.length_c   1.000
_cell.angle_alpha   90.00
_cell.angle_beta   90.00
_cell.angle_gamma   90.00
#
_symmetry.space_group_name_H-M   'P 1'
#
loop_
_entity.id
_entity.type
_entity.pdbx_description
1 polymer ?
#
loop_
_entity_poly.entity_id
_entity_poly.type
_entity_poly.pdbx_seq_one_letter_code
_entity_poly.pdbx_strand_id
1 'polypeptide(L)'
;MQLITLTAPDGHRERWEPCLAANTLKQLYRYLINPNQATVSKLAQQVEEFVGNDPARVRNALVYAQSVQNGLFHKLALISNNGERSMARIFFLLRSLDKDTGIHRNIYDRPADDNPMIAVIQQVTNRDQRTIKGLAALAKLFVDGQLSYDSLGMNDNEQVTECN
;
A
#
# COMPACT_ATOMS: atom_id res chain seq x y z
N MET A 1 -11.59 -9.52 12.95
CA MET A 1 -11.09 -8.14 12.86
C MET A 1 -9.58 -8.18 12.87
N GLN A 2 -8.94 -7.83 11.76
CA GLN A 2 -7.48 -7.77 11.66
C GLN A 2 -7.04 -6.39 12.12
N LEU A 3 -6.26 -6.31 13.19
CA LEU A 3 -5.74 -5.04 13.70
C LEU A 3 -4.35 -4.76 13.11
N ILE A 4 -4.09 -3.53 12.71
CA ILE A 4 -2.73 -3.08 12.39
C ILE A 4 -2.03 -2.62 13.66
N THR A 5 -0.74 -2.86 13.78
CA THR A 5 0.05 -2.34 14.92
C THR A 5 0.82 -1.10 14.48
N LEU A 6 0.55 0.03 15.12
CA LEU A 6 1.35 1.25 15.00
C LEU A 6 2.36 1.26 16.16
N THR A 7 3.60 1.66 15.87
CA THR A 7 4.69 1.67 16.87
C THR A 7 5.26 3.07 17.00
N ALA A 8 5.10 3.64 18.20
CA ALA A 8 5.66 4.90 18.63
C ALA A 8 7.19 4.94 18.55
N PRO A 9 7.81 6.13 18.39
CA PRO A 9 9.26 6.27 18.40
C PRO A 9 9.93 5.75 19.68
N ASP A 10 9.23 5.76 20.81
CA ASP A 10 9.69 5.22 22.10
C ASP A 10 9.49 3.70 22.25
N GLY A 11 8.93 3.04 21.23
CA GLY A 11 8.68 1.60 21.20
C GLY A 11 7.30 1.16 21.69
N HIS A 12 6.45 2.08 22.17
CA HIS A 12 5.07 1.75 22.51
C HIS A 12 4.29 1.29 21.27
N ARG A 13 3.45 0.28 21.43
CA ARG A 13 2.67 -0.34 20.34
C ARG A 13 1.19 -0.26 20.62
N GLU A 14 0.42 0.18 19.63
CA GLU A 14 -1.03 0.19 19.72
C GLU A 14 -1.64 -0.52 18.52
N ARG A 15 -2.74 -1.22 18.77
CA ARG A 15 -3.49 -1.97 17.75
C ARG A 15 -4.70 -1.17 17.29
N TRP A 16 -4.81 -0.98 15.99
CA TRP A 16 -5.82 -0.15 15.36
C TRP A 16 -6.61 -0.92 14.32
N GLU A 17 -7.90 -0.60 14.19
CA GLU A 17 -8.71 -1.09 13.08
C GLU A 17 -8.19 -0.49 11.75
N PRO A 18 -7.99 -1.29 10.67
CA PRO A 18 -7.34 -0.82 9.44
C PRO A 18 -8.08 0.34 8.79
N CYS A 19 -9.42 0.30 8.76
CA CYS A 19 -10.26 1.38 8.27
C CYS A 19 -10.03 2.69 9.05
N LEU A 20 -10.07 2.58 10.39
CA LEU A 20 -9.91 3.73 11.28
C LEU A 20 -8.51 4.32 11.15
N ALA A 21 -7.48 3.46 11.14
CA ALA A 21 -6.10 3.88 10.99
C ALA A 21 -5.86 4.53 9.62
N ALA A 22 -6.32 3.92 8.53
CA ALA A 22 -6.14 4.46 7.18
C ALA A 22 -6.80 5.85 7.03
N ASN A 23 -8.02 6.01 7.55
CA ASN A 23 -8.71 7.30 7.53
C ASN A 23 -8.01 8.35 8.39
N THR A 24 -7.58 7.97 9.59
CA THR A 24 -6.89 8.87 10.53
C THR A 24 -5.52 9.29 10.01
N LEU A 25 -4.72 8.34 9.50
CA LEU A 25 -3.42 8.61 8.87
C LEU A 25 -3.57 9.47 7.62
N LYS A 26 -4.63 9.29 6.84
CA LYS A 26 -4.93 10.14 5.67
C LYS A 26 -5.24 11.57 6.08
N GLN A 27 -5.98 11.78 7.17
CA GLN A 27 -6.21 13.12 7.73
C GLN A 27 -4.90 13.75 8.21
N LEU A 28 -4.11 13.01 9.00
CA LEU A 28 -2.81 13.47 9.50
C LEU A 28 -1.87 13.85 8.37
N TYR A 29 -1.71 12.98 7.36
CA TYR A 29 -0.87 13.25 6.19
C TYR A 29 -1.27 14.52 5.44
N ARG A 30 -2.58 14.74 5.25
CA ARG A 30 -3.09 15.97 4.61
C ARG A 30 -2.74 17.21 5.41
N TYR A 31 -2.86 17.14 6.73
CA TYR A 31 -2.47 18.24 7.61
C TYR A 31 -0.98 18.54 7.54
N LEU A 32 -0.13 17.52 7.61
CA LEU A 32 1.32 17.69 7.60
C LEU A 32 1.83 18.30 6.28
N ILE A 33 1.17 18.03 5.16
CA ILE A 33 1.54 18.60 3.85
C ILE A 33 0.92 19.98 3.63
N ASN A 34 -0.31 20.20 4.10
CA ASN A 34 -1.06 21.43 3.88
C ASN A 34 -1.76 21.89 5.18
N PRO A 35 -1.02 22.42 6.17
CA PRO A 35 -1.56 22.74 7.49
C PRO A 35 -2.61 23.86 7.45
N ASN A 36 -2.56 24.74 6.45
CA ASN A 36 -3.50 25.84 6.28
C ASN A 36 -4.88 25.41 5.75
N GLN A 37 -5.05 24.16 5.32
CA GLN A 37 -6.27 23.66 4.68
C GLN A 37 -6.93 22.49 5.42
N ALA A 38 -6.32 21.98 6.48
CA ALA A 38 -6.83 20.81 7.19
C ALA A 38 -6.80 21.03 8.70
N THR A 39 -7.87 20.63 9.39
CA THR A 39 -7.91 20.53 10.85
C THR A 39 -7.53 19.11 11.27
N VAL A 40 -6.68 18.99 12.28
CA VAL A 40 -6.31 17.70 12.85
C VAL A 40 -7.37 17.28 13.86
N SER A 41 -7.92 16.08 13.68
CA SER A 41 -8.83 15.49 14.67
C SER A 41 -8.04 15.00 15.89
N LYS A 42 -8.69 14.87 17.06
CA LYS A 42 -8.04 14.29 18.25
C LYS A 42 -7.48 12.89 17.99
N LEU A 43 -8.17 12.09 17.17
CA LEU A 43 -7.69 10.78 16.74
C LEU A 43 -6.41 10.88 15.89
N ALA A 44 -6.33 11.87 15.01
CA ALA A 44 -5.12 12.10 14.22
C ALA A 44 -3.94 12.58 15.08
N GLN A 45 -4.19 13.37 16.13
CA GLN A 45 -3.17 13.72 17.14
C GLN A 45 -2.68 12.47 17.89
N GLN A 46 -3.60 11.58 18.31
CA GLN A 46 -3.21 10.32 18.95
C GLN A 46 -2.37 9.45 18.01
N VAL A 47 -2.76 9.29 16.75
CA VAL A 47 -1.97 8.55 15.77
C VAL A 47 -0.61 9.21 15.50
N GLU A 48 -0.52 10.54 15.55
CA GLU A 48 0.74 11.28 15.44
C GLU A 48 1.71 10.91 16.57
N GLU A 49 1.24 10.66 17.80
CA GLU A 49 2.10 10.19 18.90
C GLU A 49 2.77 8.85 18.58
N PHE A 50 2.12 7.99 17.79
CA PHE A 50 2.67 6.69 17.38
C PHE A 50 3.50 6.76 16.09
N VAL A 51 3.07 7.53 15.09
CA VAL A 51 3.73 7.51 13.77
C VAL A 51 4.74 8.65 13.63
N GLY A 52 4.69 9.63 14.52
CA GLY A 52 5.45 10.88 14.45
C GLY A 52 4.85 11.86 13.45
N ASN A 53 5.52 13.01 13.34
CA ASN A 53 5.12 14.12 12.47
C ASN A 53 5.89 14.18 11.13
N ASP A 54 6.75 13.20 10.85
CA ASP A 54 7.44 13.10 9.56
C ASP A 54 6.44 12.67 8.47
N PRO A 55 6.18 13.51 7.44
CA PRO A 55 5.24 13.19 6.38
C PRO A 55 5.58 11.90 5.65
N ALA A 56 6.87 11.54 5.50
CA ALA A 56 7.29 10.32 4.83
C ALA A 56 6.91 9.07 5.64
N ARG A 57 7.21 9.09 6.94
CA ARG A 57 6.81 8.01 7.86
C ARG A 57 5.28 7.85 7.95
N VAL A 58 4.55 8.96 8.02
CA VAL A 58 3.07 8.94 8.01
C VAL A 58 2.53 8.38 6.70
N ARG A 59 3.14 8.75 5.56
CA ARG A 59 2.77 8.18 4.26
C ARG A 59 3.02 6.68 4.19
N ASN A 60 4.14 6.19 4.71
CA ASN A 60 4.45 4.76 4.71
C ASN A 60 3.46 3.98 5.57
N ALA A 61 3.15 4.48 6.77
CA ALA A 61 2.12 3.90 7.64
C ALA A 61 0.74 3.91 6.98
N LEU A 62 0.40 4.99 6.26
CA LEU A 62 -0.86 5.08 5.50
C LEU A 62 -0.93 4.01 4.40
N VAL A 63 0.15 3.85 3.61
CA VAL A 63 0.21 2.83 2.55
C VAL A 63 0.08 1.43 3.16
N TYR A 64 0.73 1.17 4.29
CA TYR A 64 0.59 -0.10 5.01
C TYR A 64 -0.87 -0.34 5.45
N ALA A 65 -1.48 0.62 6.14
CA ALA A 65 -2.87 0.52 6.61
C ALA A 65 -3.86 0.29 5.46
N GLN A 66 -3.70 1.03 4.36
CA GLN A 66 -4.50 0.86 3.15
C GLN A 66 -4.25 -0.50 2.49
N SER A 67 -3.03 -1.03 2.55
CA SER A 67 -2.70 -2.33 1.97
C SER A 67 -3.36 -3.47 2.74
N VAL A 68 -3.39 -3.40 4.07
CA VAL A 68 -4.15 -4.34 4.91
C VAL A 68 -5.65 -4.21 4.63
N GLN A 69 -6.18 -2.98 4.64
CA GLN A 69 -7.61 -2.71 4.39
C GLN A 69 -8.10 -3.30 3.05
N ASN A 70 -7.31 -3.20 1.99
CA ASN A 70 -7.70 -3.60 0.64
C ASN A 70 -7.17 -4.99 0.23
N GLY A 71 -6.64 -5.79 1.15
CA GLY A 71 -6.11 -7.14 0.86
C GLY A 71 -4.97 -7.13 -0.17
N LEU A 72 -4.15 -6.08 -0.18
CA LEU A 72 -3.08 -5.92 -1.19
C LEU A 72 -1.89 -6.82 -0.92
N PHE A 73 -1.66 -7.24 0.33
CA PHE A 73 -0.59 -8.17 0.68
C PHE A 73 -0.81 -9.53 0.01
N HIS A 74 -2.02 -10.10 0.12
CA HIS A 74 -2.38 -11.33 -0.57
C HIS A 74 -2.24 -11.21 -2.10
N LYS A 75 -2.75 -10.11 -2.69
CA LYS A 75 -2.59 -9.85 -4.14
C LYS A 75 -1.12 -9.75 -4.55
N LEU A 76 -0.30 -9.05 -3.77
CA LEU A 76 1.13 -8.92 -4.03
C LEU A 76 1.85 -10.28 -3.89
N ALA A 77 1.44 -11.09 -2.91
CA ALA A 77 1.93 -12.46 -2.73
C ALA A 77 1.61 -13.33 -3.96
N LEU A 78 0.38 -13.30 -4.48
CA LEU A 78 -0.01 -14.01 -5.71
C LEU A 78 0.84 -13.61 -6.92
N ILE A 79 1.16 -12.31 -7.07
CA ILE A 79 2.03 -11.83 -8.15
C ILE A 79 3.47 -12.34 -7.94
N SER A 80 3.98 -12.25 -6.72
CA SER A 80 5.38 -12.61 -6.39
C SER A 80 5.65 -14.12 -6.44
N ASN A 81 4.67 -14.94 -6.05
CA ASN A 81 4.78 -16.38 -6.00
C ASN A 81 4.68 -17.02 -7.40
N ASN A 82 4.20 -16.28 -8.41
CA ASN A 82 4.10 -16.76 -9.80
C ASN A 82 5.43 -16.68 -10.58
N GLY A 83 6.56 -16.66 -9.88
CA GLY A 83 7.91 -16.79 -10.46
C GLY A 83 8.75 -15.50 -10.52
N GLU A 84 8.21 -14.34 -10.15
CA GLU A 84 8.99 -13.10 -10.05
C GLU A 84 9.21 -12.74 -8.58
N ARG A 85 10.40 -13.08 -8.07
CA ARG A 85 10.75 -12.74 -6.69
C ARG A 85 11.27 -11.31 -6.55
N SER A 86 11.59 -10.57 -7.61
CA SER A 86 12.10 -9.20 -7.48
C SER A 86 10.98 -8.18 -7.26
N MET A 87 10.86 -7.67 -6.03
CA MET A 87 9.93 -6.55 -5.74
C MET A 87 10.23 -5.30 -6.58
N ALA A 88 11.50 -5.07 -6.93
CA ALA A 88 11.88 -3.97 -7.81
C ALA A 88 11.26 -4.13 -9.20
N ARG A 89 11.33 -5.34 -9.79
CA ARG A 89 10.73 -5.60 -11.10
C ARG A 89 9.20 -5.52 -11.05
N ILE A 90 8.57 -6.08 -10.02
CA ILE A 90 7.11 -5.98 -9.81
C ILE A 90 6.68 -4.52 -9.69
N PHE A 91 7.40 -3.72 -8.90
CA PHE A 91 7.14 -2.28 -8.77
C PHE A 91 7.18 -1.56 -10.11
N PHE A 92 8.22 -1.79 -10.93
CA PHE A 92 8.32 -1.15 -12.26
C PHE A 92 7.20 -1.59 -13.21
N LEU A 93 6.80 -2.88 -13.19
CA LEU A 93 5.69 -3.38 -13.99
C LEU A 93 4.36 -2.75 -13.58
N LEU A 94 4.07 -2.69 -12.27
CA LEU A 94 2.87 -2.02 -11.74
C LEU A 94 2.83 -0.54 -12.12
N ARG A 95 3.96 0.18 -12.00
CA ARG A 95 4.05 1.57 -12.46
C ARG A 95 3.81 1.74 -13.94
N SER A 96 4.25 0.79 -14.78
CA SER A 96 4.02 0.85 -16.22
C SER A 96 2.56 0.62 -16.62
N LEU A 97 1.78 -0.05 -15.77
CA LEU A 97 0.34 -0.30 -15.97
C LEU A 97 -0.55 0.79 -15.35
N ASP A 98 0.02 1.61 -14.47
CA ASP A 98 -0.66 2.77 -13.89
C ASP A 98 -0.75 3.91 -14.92
N LYS A 99 -1.99 4.19 -15.33
CA LYS A 99 -2.33 5.16 -16.38
C LYS A 99 -1.97 6.61 -16.00
N ASP A 100 -1.83 6.92 -14.72
CA ASP A 100 -1.54 8.30 -14.27
C ASP A 100 -0.05 8.63 -14.31
N THR A 101 0.83 7.63 -14.44
CA THR A 101 2.27 7.88 -14.35
C THR A 101 2.87 8.52 -15.61
N GLY A 102 2.10 8.64 -16.69
CA GLY A 102 2.59 9.12 -17.98
C GLY A 102 3.68 8.24 -18.61
N ILE A 103 4.01 7.10 -17.98
CA ILE A 103 4.93 6.08 -18.51
C ILE A 103 4.15 5.29 -19.58
N HIS A 104 3.85 5.97 -20.68
CA HIS A 104 3.39 5.33 -21.91
C HIS A 104 4.59 4.66 -22.58
N ARG A 105 5.16 3.62 -21.96
CA ARG A 105 5.85 2.63 -22.79
C ARG A 105 4.77 2.01 -23.67
N ASN A 106 5.05 1.75 -24.95
CA ASN A 106 4.21 0.99 -25.91
C ASN A 106 3.96 -0.46 -25.44
N ILE A 107 3.54 -0.64 -24.19
CA ILE A 107 3.18 -1.89 -23.54
C ILE A 107 1.70 -2.16 -23.79
N TYR A 108 0.89 -1.11 -24.00
CA TYR A 108 -0.50 -1.25 -24.42
C TYR A 108 -0.65 -1.80 -25.85
N ASP A 109 0.37 -1.60 -26.71
CA ASP A 109 0.43 -2.12 -28.08
C ASP A 109 1.30 -3.38 -28.23
N ARG A 110 1.88 -3.89 -27.13
CA ARG A 110 2.51 -5.22 -27.14
C ARG A 110 1.48 -6.23 -26.67
N PRO A 111 1.26 -7.32 -27.43
CA PRO A 111 0.33 -8.36 -27.01
C PRO A 111 0.72 -8.89 -25.63
N ALA A 112 -0.28 -9.36 -24.87
CA ALA A 112 -0.08 -10.02 -23.57
C ALA A 112 0.91 -11.21 -23.64
N ASP A 113 1.26 -11.65 -24.85
CA ASP A 113 2.22 -12.69 -25.17
C ASP A 113 3.69 -12.33 -24.86
N ASP A 114 4.05 -11.04 -24.75
CA ASP A 114 5.47 -10.63 -24.58
C ASP A 114 5.94 -10.59 -23.11
N ASN A 115 5.04 -10.60 -22.12
CA ASN A 115 5.44 -10.65 -20.72
C ASN A 115 4.37 -11.33 -19.83
N PRO A 116 4.56 -12.60 -19.43
CA PRO A 116 3.59 -13.35 -18.63
C PRO A 116 3.27 -12.68 -17.29
N MET A 117 4.19 -11.88 -16.73
CA MET A 117 3.95 -11.15 -15.49
C MET A 117 2.92 -10.03 -15.64
N ILE A 118 2.82 -9.40 -16.82
CA ILE A 118 1.79 -8.39 -17.06
C ILE A 118 0.41 -9.05 -17.06
N ALA A 119 0.27 -10.22 -17.69
CA ALA A 119 -0.97 -10.98 -17.67
C ALA A 119 -1.38 -11.36 -16.24
N VAL A 120 -0.43 -11.85 -15.43
CA VAL A 120 -0.66 -12.17 -14.01
C VAL A 120 -1.11 -10.94 -13.23
N ILE A 121 -0.42 -9.80 -13.37
CA ILE A 121 -0.79 -8.56 -12.68
C ILE A 121 -2.20 -8.12 -13.10
N GLN A 122 -2.51 -8.14 -14.40
CA GLN A 122 -3.85 -7.77 -14.89
C GLN A 122 -4.93 -8.70 -14.35
N GLN A 123 -4.66 -10.01 -14.26
CA GLN A 123 -5.58 -11.00 -13.71
C GLN A 123 -5.82 -10.77 -12.21
N VAL A 124 -4.75 -10.64 -11.40
CA VAL A 124 -4.85 -10.44 -9.94
C VAL A 124 -5.52 -9.11 -9.57
N THR A 125 -5.29 -8.08 -10.38
CA THR A 125 -5.87 -6.74 -10.17
C THR A 125 -7.24 -6.57 -10.82
N ASN A 126 -7.69 -7.51 -11.63
CA ASN A 126 -8.84 -7.32 -12.53
C ASN A 126 -8.74 -6.02 -13.34
N ARG A 127 -7.51 -5.61 -13.68
CA ARG A 127 -7.18 -4.32 -14.34
C ARG A 127 -7.65 -3.06 -13.60
N ASP A 128 -8.05 -3.19 -12.33
CA ASP A 128 -8.50 -2.06 -11.52
C ASP A 128 -7.32 -1.12 -11.21
N GLN A 129 -7.46 0.14 -11.65
CA GLN A 129 -6.40 1.13 -11.53
C GLN A 129 -6.12 1.51 -10.07
N ARG A 130 -7.13 1.47 -9.20
CA ARG A 130 -6.95 1.75 -7.77
C ARG A 130 -6.11 0.67 -7.10
N THR A 131 -6.37 -0.59 -7.43
CA THR A 131 -5.60 -1.75 -6.96
C THR A 131 -4.18 -1.73 -7.51
N ILE A 132 -3.99 -1.42 -8.80
CA ILE A 132 -2.65 -1.28 -9.41
C ILE A 132 -1.84 -0.19 -8.70
N LYS A 133 -2.43 0.99 -8.47
CA LYS A 133 -1.78 2.10 -7.73
C LYS A 133 -1.42 1.69 -6.30
N GLY A 134 -2.35 1.04 -5.60
CA GLY A 134 -2.12 0.54 -4.25
C GLY A 134 -0.98 -0.47 -4.19
N LEU A 135 -0.97 -1.46 -5.09
CA LEU A 135 0.11 -2.45 -5.19
C LEU A 135 1.44 -1.81 -5.54
N ALA A 136 1.47 -0.79 -6.42
CA ALA A 136 2.70 -0.07 -6.75
C ALA A 136 3.26 0.66 -5.52
N ALA A 137 2.40 1.32 -4.73
CA ALA A 137 2.79 1.96 -3.49
C ALA A 137 3.29 0.95 -2.45
N LEU A 138 2.60 -0.18 -2.31
CA LEU A 138 3.02 -1.26 -1.41
C LEU A 138 4.37 -1.86 -1.82
N ALA A 139 4.53 -2.25 -3.08
CA ALA A 139 5.77 -2.81 -3.61
C ALA A 139 6.95 -1.84 -3.42
N LYS A 140 6.69 -0.53 -3.54
CA LYS A 140 7.71 0.50 -3.27
C LYS A 140 8.22 0.45 -1.82
N LEU A 141 7.38 0.17 -0.83
CA LEU A 141 7.83 0.02 0.55
C LEU A 141 8.83 -1.13 0.71
N PHE A 142 8.64 -2.24 0.00
CA PHE A 142 9.62 -3.33 -0.01
C PHE A 142 10.93 -2.93 -0.71
N VAL A 143 10.83 -2.24 -1.85
CA VAL A 143 12.00 -1.74 -2.60
C VAL A 143 12.82 -0.75 -1.77
N ASP A 144 12.14 0.12 -1.02
CA ASP A 144 12.77 1.14 -0.18
C ASP A 144 13.20 0.58 1.20
N GLY A 145 13.10 -0.74 1.42
CA GLY A 145 13.53 -1.43 2.65
C GLY A 145 12.64 -1.16 3.88
N GLN A 146 11.45 -0.59 3.68
CA GLN A 146 10.50 -0.27 4.74
C GLN A 146 9.66 -1.49 5.14
N LEU A 147 9.56 -2.50 4.27
CA LEU A 147 8.91 -3.79 4.52
C LEU A 147 9.80 -4.94 4.05
N SER A 148 9.64 -6.11 4.68
CA SER A 148 10.33 -7.37 4.34
C SER A 148 9.34 -8.42 3.82
N TYR A 149 9.80 -9.42 3.06
CA TYR A 149 8.95 -10.51 2.52
C TYR A 149 8.16 -11.28 3.58
N ASP A 150 8.65 -11.38 4.82
CA ASP A 150 7.89 -11.96 5.93
C ASP A 150 6.55 -11.25 6.16
N SER A 151 6.48 -9.96 5.81
CA SER A 151 5.26 -9.16 5.86
C SER A 151 4.22 -9.58 4.82
N LEU A 152 4.60 -10.29 3.75
CA LEU A 152 3.66 -10.89 2.78
C LEU A 152 2.99 -12.15 3.34
N GLY A 153 3.62 -12.82 4.29
CA GLY A 153 3.12 -14.04 4.93
C GLY A 153 2.05 -13.79 6.01
N MET A 154 1.47 -12.59 6.07
CA MET A 154 0.34 -12.29 6.96
C MET A 154 -0.95 -12.95 6.44
N ASN A 155 -1.00 -14.29 6.52
CA ASN A 155 -2.10 -15.26 6.47
C ASN A 155 -3.26 -15.13 5.45
N ASP A 156 -3.38 -16.19 4.64
CA ASP A 156 -4.39 -16.53 3.60
C ASP A 156 -5.87 -16.65 4.02
N ASN A 157 -6.33 -15.99 5.09
CA ASN A 157 -7.73 -16.00 5.54
C ASN A 157 -8.26 -14.56 5.68
N GLU A 158 -8.29 -13.80 4.58
CA GLU A 158 -8.54 -12.35 4.61
C GLU A 158 -9.94 -12.00 4.08
N GLN A 159 -10.85 -11.62 4.98
CA GLN A 159 -12.11 -10.95 4.60
C GLN A 159 -11.82 -9.46 4.37
N VAL A 160 -12.07 -9.00 3.15
CA VAL A 160 -12.08 -7.56 2.81
C VAL A 160 -13.11 -6.89 3.71
N THR A 161 -12.65 -5.98 4.57
CA THR A 161 -13.58 -5.18 5.37
C THR A 161 -13.89 -3.92 4.58
N GLU A 162 -15.03 -3.91 3.87
CA GLU A 162 -15.53 -2.70 3.24
C GLU A 162 -15.84 -1.66 4.32
N CYS A 163 -15.09 -0.56 4.34
CA CYS A 163 -15.39 0.55 5.22
C CYS A 163 -16.53 1.34 4.59
N ASN A 164 -17.74 1.19 5.14
CA ASN A 164 -18.90 2.02 4.81
C ASN A 164 -18.70 3.48 5.25
#